data_AF-A0A372LLD7-F1
#
_entry.id   AF-A0A372LLD7-F1
#
_cell.length_a   1.000
_cell.length_b   1.000
_cell.length_c   1.000
_cell.angle_alpha   90.00
_cell.angle_beta   90.00
_cell.angle_gamma   90.00
#
_symmetry.space_group_name_H-M   'P 1'
#
loop_
_entity.id
_entity.type
_entity.pdbx_description
1 polymer ?
#
loop_
_entity_poly.entity_id
_entity_poly.type
_entity_poly.pdbx_seq_one_letter_code
_entity_poly.pdbx_strand_id
1 'polypeptide(L)'
;MSNINLAIIYYSSTGTNYKLAKWAEAGGQEAGATVKVLKVPELAPRSAIDANPAWKAHAEATGDIPEVTLDDLEWADAIIFSVPTRFGNMPAQMKQFLDTTGGLWFKGKLANKVVSAMSSAQNSHGGQEATILSIYTTMYHWGAIVAAPGYTDQVIFSAGGNPYGTSVSVDQDGNMVEEVEAAVKYQAKRTVTVAEWVKKANQ
;
A
#
# COMPACT_ATOMS: atom_id res chain seq x y z
N MET A 1 0.42 24.44 6.89
CA MET A 1 0.87 23.27 6.11
C MET A 1 -0.20 22.99 5.05
N SER A 2 0.19 22.62 3.84
CA SER A 2 -0.76 22.25 2.79
C SER A 2 -1.42 20.92 3.16
N ASN A 3 -2.75 20.87 3.28
CA ASN A 3 -3.45 19.63 3.60
C ASN A 3 -3.23 18.60 2.47
N ILE A 4 -2.60 17.47 2.79
CA ILE A 4 -2.32 16.36 1.86
C ILE A 4 -3.43 15.33 1.97
N ASN A 5 -3.99 14.97 0.82
CA ASN A 5 -4.90 13.84 0.71
C ASN A 5 -4.09 12.56 0.48
N LEU A 6 -4.10 11.66 1.46
CA LEU A 6 -3.42 10.37 1.40
C LEU A 6 -4.44 9.25 1.21
N ALA A 7 -4.34 8.50 0.11
CA ALA A 7 -5.06 7.25 -0.08
C ALA A 7 -4.15 6.05 0.27
N ILE A 8 -4.61 5.19 1.16
CA ILE A 8 -3.94 3.92 1.47
C ILE A 8 -4.79 2.82 0.86
N ILE A 9 -4.29 2.24 -0.24
CA ILE A 9 -5.00 1.26 -1.03
C ILE A 9 -4.39 -0.10 -0.75
N TYR A 10 -5.17 -1.01 -0.17
CA TYR A 10 -4.66 -2.32 0.23
C TYR A 10 -5.48 -3.47 -0.33
N TYR A 11 -4.79 -4.57 -0.59
CA TYR A 11 -5.43 -5.88 -0.71
C TYR A 11 -4.89 -6.77 0.40
N SER A 12 -5.76 -7.53 1.04
CA SER A 12 -5.41 -8.38 2.17
C SER A 12 -6.36 -9.58 2.21
N SER A 13 -5.81 -10.79 2.12
CA SER A 13 -6.61 -12.00 2.31
C SER A 13 -6.82 -12.29 3.79
N THR A 14 -5.75 -12.29 4.59
CA THR A 14 -5.77 -12.77 5.99
C THR A 14 -5.40 -11.70 7.02
N GLY A 15 -5.45 -10.42 6.65
CA GLY A 15 -5.35 -9.29 7.59
C GLY A 15 -3.99 -8.60 7.70
N THR A 16 -2.90 -9.22 7.25
CA THR A 16 -1.55 -8.64 7.40
C THR A 16 -1.43 -7.25 6.76
N ASN A 17 -1.79 -7.12 5.48
CA ASN A 17 -1.66 -5.85 4.74
C ASN A 17 -2.72 -4.83 5.17
N TYR A 18 -3.86 -5.28 5.69
CA TYR A 18 -4.80 -4.38 6.37
C TYR A 18 -4.17 -3.78 7.63
N LYS A 19 -3.47 -4.59 8.44
CA LYS A 19 -2.75 -4.09 9.62
C LYS A 19 -1.66 -3.08 9.24
N LEU A 20 -0.88 -3.36 8.19
CA LEU A 20 0.09 -2.40 7.63
C LEU A 20 -0.62 -1.12 7.18
N ALA A 21 -1.77 -1.22 6.50
CA ALA A 21 -2.54 -0.06 6.07
C ALA A 21 -3.03 0.81 7.25
N LYS A 22 -3.47 0.20 8.36
CA LYS A 22 -3.87 0.94 9.58
C LYS A 22 -2.69 1.62 10.27
N TRP A 23 -1.50 1.02 10.26
CA TRP A 23 -0.30 1.69 10.75
C TRP A 23 0.14 2.84 9.84
N ALA A 24 0.03 2.67 8.52
CA ALA A 24 0.31 3.74 7.57
C ALA A 24 -0.71 4.89 7.73
N GLU A 25 -1.96 4.58 8.05
CA GLU A 25 -2.99 5.59 8.35
C GLU A 25 -2.59 6.43 9.55
N ALA A 26 -2.21 5.78 10.66
CA ALA A 26 -1.71 6.49 11.84
C ALA A 26 -0.49 7.36 11.50
N GLY A 27 0.48 6.83 10.76
CA GLY A 27 1.65 7.60 10.32
C GLY A 27 1.31 8.80 9.44
N GLY A 28 0.33 8.66 8.54
CA GLY A 28 -0.15 9.74 7.68
C GLY A 28 -0.90 10.82 8.47
N GLN A 29 -1.77 10.42 9.41
CA GLN A 29 -2.48 11.34 10.31
C GLN A 29 -1.53 12.10 11.23
N GLU A 30 -0.50 11.43 11.76
CA GLU A 30 0.57 12.06 12.55
C GLU A 30 1.36 13.10 11.73
N ALA A 31 1.45 12.92 10.41
CA ALA A 31 2.02 13.92 9.48
C ALA A 31 1.03 15.03 9.07
N GLY A 32 -0.21 15.01 9.56
CA GLY A 32 -1.23 16.00 9.25
C GLY A 32 -1.99 15.79 7.94
N ALA A 33 -1.90 14.61 7.32
CA ALA A 33 -2.66 14.29 6.12
C ALA A 33 -4.13 13.96 6.43
N THR A 34 -5.02 14.27 5.49
CA THR A 34 -6.37 13.70 5.43
C THR A 34 -6.26 12.32 4.80
N VAL A 35 -6.57 11.26 5.55
CA VAL A 35 -6.32 9.88 5.13
C VAL A 35 -7.61 9.13 4.80
N LYS A 36 -7.59 8.36 3.71
CA LYS A 36 -8.57 7.31 3.42
C LYS A 36 -7.89 5.94 3.37
N VAL A 37 -8.43 4.96 4.09
CA VAL A 37 -8.05 3.55 3.96
C VAL A 37 -9.09 2.85 3.08
N LEU A 38 -8.65 2.28 1.97
CA LEU A 38 -9.50 1.75 0.91
C LEU A 38 -9.08 0.32 0.58
N LYS A 39 -10.03 -0.60 0.55
CA LYS A 39 -9.74 -1.99 0.16
C LYS A 39 -9.89 -2.16 -1.35
N VAL A 40 -9.08 -3.01 -1.95
CA VAL A 40 -9.26 -3.43 -3.35
C VAL A 40 -10.41 -4.44 -3.44
N PRO A 41 -11.29 -4.34 -4.46
CA PRO A 41 -12.36 -5.31 -4.66
C PRO A 41 -11.85 -6.75 -4.75
N GLU A 42 -12.58 -7.67 -4.13
CA GLU A 42 -12.25 -9.09 -4.12
C GLU A 42 -12.65 -9.77 -5.44
N LEU A 43 -11.80 -10.68 -5.93
CA LEU A 43 -12.05 -11.49 -7.12
C LEU A 43 -12.28 -12.97 -6.81
N ALA A 44 -11.86 -13.42 -5.63
CA ALA A 44 -12.01 -14.81 -5.24
C ALA A 44 -13.49 -15.17 -5.08
N PRO A 45 -13.92 -16.36 -5.56
CA PRO A 45 -15.27 -16.84 -5.31
C PRO A 45 -15.47 -17.05 -3.81
N ARG A 46 -16.71 -16.87 -3.34
CA ARG A 46 -17.05 -16.99 -1.92
C ARG A 46 -16.62 -18.34 -1.31
N SER A 47 -16.70 -19.43 -2.08
CA SER A 47 -16.24 -20.76 -1.66
C SER A 47 -14.75 -20.82 -1.31
N ALA A 48 -13.89 -20.09 -2.03
CA ALA A 48 -12.46 -20.04 -1.73
C ALA A 48 -12.18 -19.24 -0.46
N ILE A 49 -12.93 -18.15 -0.24
CA ILE A 49 -12.83 -17.33 0.98
C ILE A 49 -13.30 -18.15 2.19
N ASP A 50 -14.46 -18.80 2.10
CA ASP A 50 -15.05 -19.58 3.19
C ASP A 50 -14.23 -20.83 3.54
N ALA A 51 -13.43 -21.36 2.60
CA ALA A 51 -12.54 -22.50 2.84
C ALA A 51 -11.30 -22.15 3.70
N ASN A 52 -10.97 -20.86 3.86
CA ASN A 52 -9.88 -20.41 4.71
C ASN A 52 -10.44 -19.60 5.90
N PRO A 53 -10.42 -20.15 7.13
CA PRO A 53 -11.00 -19.48 8.31
C PRO A 53 -10.45 -18.07 8.56
N ALA A 54 -9.14 -17.85 8.36
CA ALA A 54 -8.53 -16.54 8.54
C ALA A 54 -8.98 -15.54 7.47
N TRP A 55 -9.17 -15.99 6.22
CA TRP A 55 -9.68 -15.13 5.14
C TRP A 55 -11.14 -14.78 5.37
N LYS A 56 -11.98 -15.76 5.72
CA LYS A 56 -13.38 -15.51 6.07
C LYS A 56 -13.52 -14.50 7.21
N ALA A 57 -12.79 -14.70 8.30
CA ALA A 57 -12.82 -13.79 9.45
C ALA A 57 -12.36 -12.37 9.06
N HIS A 58 -11.31 -12.25 8.26
CA HIS A 58 -10.85 -10.95 7.78
C HIS A 58 -11.88 -10.25 6.87
N ALA A 59 -12.50 -10.98 5.94
CA ALA A 59 -13.51 -10.46 5.04
C ALA A 59 -14.75 -9.94 5.81
N GLU A 60 -15.18 -10.66 6.85
CA GLU A 60 -16.26 -10.24 7.74
C GLU A 60 -15.88 -9.00 8.56
N ALA A 61 -14.67 -8.99 9.14
CA ALA A 61 -14.17 -7.89 9.98
C ALA A 61 -13.86 -6.59 9.22
N THR A 62 -13.81 -6.62 7.89
CA THR A 62 -13.51 -5.46 7.04
C THR A 62 -14.62 -5.16 6.03
N GLY A 63 -15.83 -5.67 6.29
CA GLY A 63 -17.00 -5.46 5.43
C GLY A 63 -17.39 -3.98 5.29
N ASP A 64 -17.13 -3.17 6.31
CA ASP A 64 -17.41 -1.74 6.40
C ASP A 64 -16.35 -0.85 5.74
N ILE A 65 -15.15 -1.37 5.49
CA ILE A 65 -14.09 -0.63 4.80
C ILE A 65 -14.51 -0.41 3.34
N PRO A 66 -14.55 0.84 2.85
CA PRO A 66 -14.96 1.13 1.49
C PRO A 66 -13.96 0.57 0.47
N GLU A 67 -14.48 0.17 -0.68
CA GLU A 67 -13.67 -0.22 -1.82
C GLU A 67 -13.10 1.01 -2.52
N VAL A 68 -11.87 0.90 -3.03
CA VAL A 68 -11.22 1.97 -3.79
C VAL A 68 -11.96 2.24 -5.10
N THR A 69 -12.15 3.52 -5.40
CA THR A 69 -12.72 4.00 -6.67
C THR A 69 -11.74 4.84 -7.47
N LEU A 70 -12.08 5.15 -8.72
CA LEU A 70 -11.27 6.06 -9.55
C LEU A 70 -11.26 7.49 -8.98
N ASP A 71 -12.34 7.93 -8.34
CA ASP A 71 -12.43 9.25 -7.71
C ASP A 71 -11.46 9.38 -6.53
N ASP A 72 -11.20 8.29 -5.81
CA ASP A 72 -10.19 8.27 -4.75
C ASP A 72 -8.77 8.46 -5.30
N LEU A 73 -8.48 7.90 -6.48
CA LEU A 73 -7.21 8.15 -7.16
C LEU A 73 -7.10 9.61 -7.57
N GLU A 74 -8.14 10.22 -8.13
CA GLU A 74 -8.14 11.65 -8.49
C GLU A 74 -7.95 12.55 -7.26
N TRP A 75 -8.67 12.26 -6.17
CA TRP A 75 -8.65 12.99 -4.90
C TRP A 75 -7.27 13.00 -4.21
N ALA A 76 -6.51 11.92 -4.34
CA ALA A 76 -5.25 11.74 -3.64
C ALA A 76 -4.10 12.60 -4.22
N ASP A 77 -3.36 13.26 -3.33
CA ASP A 77 -2.03 13.82 -3.64
C ASP A 77 -0.94 12.74 -3.46
N ALA A 78 -1.15 11.85 -2.48
CA ALA A 78 -0.26 10.76 -2.11
C ALA A 78 -0.99 9.42 -2.07
N ILE A 79 -0.33 8.34 -2.49
CA ILE A 79 -0.89 6.98 -2.46
C ILE A 79 0.10 6.00 -1.85
N ILE A 80 -0.35 5.16 -0.91
CA ILE A 80 0.42 4.04 -0.40
C ILE A 80 -0.30 2.75 -0.77
N PHE A 81 0.39 1.86 -1.48
CA PHE A 81 -0.13 0.53 -1.81
C PHE A 81 0.35 -0.50 -0.79
N SER A 82 -0.52 -1.40 -0.33
CA SER A 82 -0.12 -2.52 0.54
C SER A 82 -0.73 -3.83 0.07
N VAL A 83 0.10 -4.77 -0.38
CA VAL A 83 -0.39 -6.05 -0.92
C VAL A 83 0.47 -7.24 -0.50
N PRO A 84 -0.12 -8.43 -0.32
CA PRO A 84 0.66 -9.65 -0.17
C PRO A 84 1.31 -10.04 -1.50
N THR A 85 2.45 -10.70 -1.45
CA THR A 85 3.06 -11.34 -2.62
C THR A 85 2.15 -12.44 -3.17
N ARG A 86 2.15 -12.58 -4.50
CA ARG A 86 1.71 -13.77 -5.24
C ARG A 86 2.79 -14.10 -6.26
N PHE A 87 3.60 -15.11 -5.96
CA PHE A 87 4.73 -15.55 -6.80
C PHE A 87 5.71 -14.40 -7.14
N GLY A 88 5.96 -13.49 -6.19
CA GLY A 88 6.85 -12.35 -6.39
C GLY A 88 6.24 -11.19 -7.19
N ASN A 89 4.92 -11.20 -7.39
CA ASN A 89 4.18 -10.15 -8.07
C ASN A 89 3.00 -9.66 -7.20
N MET A 90 2.42 -8.54 -7.59
CA MET A 90 1.16 -8.06 -7.01
C MET A 90 0.03 -9.09 -7.24
N PRO A 91 -0.96 -9.16 -6.33
CA PRO A 91 -2.09 -10.07 -6.48
C PRO A 91 -3.01 -9.64 -7.63
N ALA A 92 -3.72 -10.61 -8.22
CA ALA A 92 -4.63 -10.37 -9.34
C ALA A 92 -5.70 -9.33 -9.01
N GLN A 93 -6.18 -9.27 -7.76
CA GLN A 93 -7.11 -8.26 -7.26
C GLN A 93 -6.56 -6.84 -7.45
N MET A 94 -5.32 -6.59 -7.02
CA MET A 94 -4.66 -5.30 -7.21
C MET A 94 -4.48 -5.00 -8.70
N LYS A 95 -4.00 -5.98 -9.47
CA LYS A 95 -3.77 -5.81 -10.91
C LYS A 95 -5.06 -5.47 -11.66
N GLN A 96 -6.16 -6.15 -11.35
CA GLN A 96 -7.47 -5.90 -11.95
C GLN A 96 -7.96 -4.48 -11.66
N PHE A 97 -7.80 -3.99 -10.43
CA PHE A 97 -8.12 -2.59 -10.11
C PHE A 97 -7.25 -1.62 -10.91
N LEU A 98 -5.93 -1.83 -10.95
CA LEU A 98 -5.01 -0.96 -11.70
C LEU A 98 -5.33 -0.94 -13.20
N ASP A 99 -5.81 -2.05 -13.77
CA ASP A 99 -6.23 -2.15 -15.18
C ASP A 99 -7.48 -1.30 -15.50
N THR A 100 -8.27 -0.92 -14.49
CA THR A 100 -9.40 0.00 -14.68
C THR A 100 -8.97 1.48 -14.81
N THR A 101 -7.71 1.80 -14.50
CA THR A 101 -7.24 3.18 -14.40
C THR A 101 -6.86 3.81 -15.74
N GLY A 102 -7.01 3.07 -16.85
CA GLY A 102 -6.63 3.51 -18.21
C GLY A 102 -7.24 4.86 -18.63
N GLY A 103 -8.48 5.14 -18.23
CA GLY A 103 -9.13 6.42 -18.51
C GLY A 103 -8.51 7.61 -17.76
N LEU A 104 -8.03 7.41 -16.53
CA LEU A 104 -7.31 8.43 -15.76
C LEU A 104 -5.91 8.63 -16.29
N TRP A 105 -5.22 7.53 -16.59
CA TRP A 105 -3.89 7.52 -17.21
C TRP A 105 -3.89 8.30 -18.52
N PHE A 106 -4.82 8.01 -19.44
CA PHE A 106 -4.91 8.68 -20.73
C PHE A 106 -5.13 10.20 -20.60
N LYS A 107 -5.84 10.63 -19.55
CA LYS A 107 -6.11 12.05 -19.25
C LYS A 107 -4.99 12.72 -18.45
N GLY A 108 -3.89 12.02 -18.15
CA GLY A 108 -2.79 12.55 -17.34
C GLY A 108 -3.13 12.78 -15.86
N LYS A 109 -4.27 12.29 -15.38
CA LYS A 109 -4.75 12.56 -14.01
C LYS A 109 -3.98 11.84 -12.92
N LEU A 110 -3.14 10.86 -13.28
CA LEU A 110 -2.31 10.08 -12.36
C LEU A 110 -0.87 10.62 -12.29
N ALA A 111 -0.51 11.56 -13.16
CA ALA A 111 0.82 12.15 -13.19
C ALA A 111 1.11 12.92 -11.90
N ASN A 112 2.38 12.90 -11.47
CA ASN A 112 2.89 13.62 -10.30
C ASN A 112 2.28 13.23 -8.95
N LYS A 113 1.40 12.21 -8.88
CA LYS A 113 0.99 11.63 -7.59
C LYS A 113 2.23 11.03 -6.91
N VAL A 114 2.38 11.28 -5.62
CA VAL A 114 3.48 10.71 -4.85
C VAL A 114 3.08 9.34 -4.33
N VAL A 115 3.88 8.32 -4.61
CA VAL A 115 3.50 6.94 -4.31
C VAL A 115 4.57 6.17 -3.55
N SER A 116 4.16 5.30 -2.65
CA SER A 116 5.03 4.25 -2.10
C SER A 116 4.27 2.94 -1.98
N ALA A 117 4.98 1.84 -1.71
CA ALA A 117 4.36 0.53 -1.58
C ALA A 117 4.95 -0.27 -0.42
N MET A 118 4.17 -1.20 0.11
CA MET A 118 4.51 -2.15 1.16
C MET A 118 4.07 -3.55 0.75
N SER A 119 4.68 -4.58 1.33
CA SER A 119 4.32 -5.96 1.00
C SER A 119 4.36 -6.91 2.19
N SER A 120 3.69 -8.05 2.08
CA SER A 120 3.94 -9.19 2.98
C SER A 120 4.19 -10.48 2.22
N ALA A 121 4.89 -11.43 2.82
CA ALA A 121 5.10 -12.78 2.30
C ALA A 121 5.23 -13.78 3.45
N GLN A 122 5.15 -15.08 3.17
CA GLN A 122 5.47 -16.08 4.20
C GLN A 122 6.98 -16.18 4.45
N ASN A 123 7.78 -16.04 3.38
CA ASN A 123 9.23 -16.13 3.45
C ASN A 123 9.86 -14.76 3.23
N SER A 124 10.92 -14.44 3.97
CA SER A 124 11.65 -13.15 3.88
C SER A 124 12.11 -12.82 2.47
N HIS A 125 12.69 -13.81 1.77
CA HIS A 125 13.12 -13.69 0.37
C HIS A 125 12.12 -14.28 -0.64
N GLY A 126 10.86 -14.49 -0.23
CA GLY A 126 9.77 -15.03 -1.04
C GLY A 126 9.12 -14.03 -2.01
N GLY A 127 9.87 -13.03 -2.48
CA GLY A 127 9.39 -12.02 -3.41
C GLY A 127 8.77 -10.77 -2.77
N GLN A 128 9.10 -10.44 -1.51
CA GLN A 128 8.69 -9.18 -0.87
C GLN A 128 9.17 -7.95 -1.68
N GLU A 129 10.45 -7.95 -2.07
CA GLU A 129 11.05 -6.89 -2.88
C GLU A 129 10.44 -6.83 -4.29
N ALA A 130 10.38 -7.98 -4.97
CA ALA A 130 9.86 -8.07 -6.34
C ALA A 130 8.39 -7.61 -6.45
N THR A 131 7.57 -7.91 -5.43
CA THR A 131 6.17 -7.46 -5.37
C THR A 131 6.08 -5.93 -5.33
N ILE A 132 6.89 -5.27 -4.50
CA ILE A 132 6.95 -3.81 -4.43
C ILE A 132 7.41 -3.21 -5.77
N LEU A 133 8.47 -3.78 -6.37
CA LEU A 133 8.98 -3.33 -7.67
C LEU A 133 7.96 -3.51 -8.81
N SER A 134 7.12 -4.55 -8.75
CA SER A 134 6.03 -4.74 -9.73
C SER A 134 4.99 -3.61 -9.67
N ILE A 135 4.69 -3.11 -8.46
CA ILE A 135 3.80 -1.94 -8.27
C ILE A 135 4.48 -0.71 -8.87
N TYR A 136 5.74 -0.46 -8.52
CA TYR A 136 6.47 0.71 -9.02
C TYR A 136 6.61 0.72 -10.54
N THR A 137 6.73 -0.45 -11.18
CA THR A 137 6.67 -0.55 -12.64
C THR A 137 5.39 0.08 -13.19
N THR A 138 4.23 -0.23 -12.60
CA THR A 138 2.96 0.39 -12.99
C THR A 138 2.94 1.90 -12.70
N MET A 139 3.50 2.32 -11.56
CA MET A 139 3.54 3.72 -11.16
C MET A 139 4.39 4.58 -12.10
N TYR A 140 5.46 4.04 -12.67
CA TYR A 140 6.26 4.74 -13.68
C TYR A 140 5.45 5.01 -14.95
N HIS A 141 4.57 4.10 -15.36
CA HIS A 141 3.66 4.33 -16.49
C HIS A 141 2.60 5.40 -16.21
N TRP A 142 2.24 5.62 -14.95
CA TRP A 142 1.36 6.73 -14.54
C TRP A 142 2.06 8.09 -14.58
N GLY A 143 3.40 8.13 -14.67
CA GLY A 143 4.17 9.35 -14.41
C GLY A 143 4.10 9.77 -12.94
N ALA A 144 3.87 8.81 -12.03
CA ALA A 144 3.87 9.05 -10.59
C ALA A 144 5.30 9.16 -10.04
N ILE A 145 5.45 9.83 -8.90
CA ILE A 145 6.74 10.04 -8.22
C ILE A 145 6.87 9.01 -7.11
N VAL A 146 7.77 8.04 -7.28
CA VAL A 146 8.02 7.00 -6.28
C VAL A 146 8.83 7.57 -5.11
N ALA A 147 8.24 7.58 -3.92
CA ALA A 147 8.82 8.02 -2.66
C ALA A 147 9.09 6.82 -1.72
N ALA A 148 9.87 5.86 -2.19
CA ALA A 148 10.33 4.71 -1.40
C ALA A 148 11.08 5.15 -0.12
N PRO A 149 11.01 4.38 1.00
CA PRO A 149 11.64 4.77 2.25
C PRO A 149 13.16 4.88 2.14
N GLY A 150 13.81 4.02 1.35
CA GLY A 150 15.27 3.91 1.35
C GLY A 150 15.80 3.56 2.75
N TYR A 151 17.06 3.88 3.02
CA TYR A 151 17.67 3.75 4.35
C TYR A 151 17.76 5.10 5.07
N THR A 152 16.67 5.87 5.04
CA THR A 152 16.67 7.25 5.53
C THR A 152 16.33 7.40 7.02
N ASP A 153 16.12 6.30 7.73
CA ASP A 153 15.94 6.25 9.20
C ASP A 153 16.35 4.88 9.76
N GLN A 154 16.81 4.85 11.02
CA GLN A 154 17.24 3.65 11.71
C GLN A 154 16.13 2.59 11.82
N VAL A 155 14.86 3.01 11.91
CA VAL A 155 13.73 2.06 12.01
C VAL A 155 13.63 1.14 10.80
N ILE A 156 14.14 1.55 9.63
CA ILE A 156 14.14 0.70 8.44
C ILE A 156 15.09 -0.49 8.62
N PHE A 157 16.27 -0.26 9.20
CA PHE A 157 17.22 -1.34 9.51
C PHE A 157 16.62 -2.33 10.51
N SER A 158 15.96 -1.83 11.56
CA SER A 158 15.31 -2.66 12.58
C SER A 158 14.16 -3.50 12.02
N ALA A 159 13.51 -3.03 10.96
CA ALA A 159 12.40 -3.71 10.29
C ALA A 159 12.84 -4.69 9.18
N GLY A 160 14.12 -5.09 9.14
CA GLY A 160 14.66 -6.01 8.13
C GLY A 160 15.32 -5.34 6.92
N GLY A 161 15.31 -4.01 6.83
CA GLY A 161 16.17 -3.27 5.91
C GLY A 161 15.77 -3.33 4.44
N ASN A 162 14.47 -3.24 4.12
CA ASN A 162 13.99 -3.17 2.73
C ASN A 162 13.85 -1.71 2.24
N PRO A 163 14.71 -1.23 1.33
CA PRO A 163 14.71 0.16 0.89
C PRO A 163 13.60 0.47 -0.12
N TYR A 164 13.04 -0.55 -0.78
CA TYR A 164 11.97 -0.36 -1.77
C TYR A 164 10.64 -0.02 -1.09
N GLY A 165 10.42 -0.53 0.12
CA GLY A 165 9.20 -0.36 0.89
C GLY A 165 9.18 -1.32 2.07
N THR A 166 8.54 -0.93 3.18
CA THR A 166 8.41 -1.80 4.35
C THR A 166 7.73 -3.11 3.96
N SER A 167 8.33 -4.22 4.36
CA SER A 167 7.79 -5.55 4.12
C SER A 167 7.91 -6.45 5.34
N VAL A 168 7.04 -7.45 5.44
CA VAL A 168 6.97 -8.33 6.60
C VAL A 168 6.74 -9.78 6.20
N SER A 169 7.47 -10.67 6.87
CA SER A 169 7.30 -12.12 6.82
C SER A 169 6.18 -12.52 7.77
N VAL A 170 5.35 -13.48 7.35
CA VAL A 170 4.24 -14.01 8.14
C VAL A 170 4.47 -15.51 8.34
N ASP A 171 4.58 -15.95 9.59
CA ASP A 171 4.78 -17.36 9.91
C ASP A 171 3.53 -18.22 9.61
N GLN A 172 3.63 -19.53 9.86
CA GLN A 172 2.53 -20.46 9.61
C GLN A 172 1.32 -20.25 10.53
N ASP A 173 1.52 -19.61 11.68
CA ASP A 173 0.48 -19.29 12.65
C ASP A 173 -0.17 -17.92 12.38
N GLY A 174 0.32 -17.19 11.37
CA GLY A 174 -0.21 -15.88 10.96
C GLY A 174 0.43 -14.70 11.69
N ASN A 175 1.50 -14.91 12.46
CA ASN A 175 2.20 -13.84 13.15
C ASN A 175 3.21 -13.14 12.22
N MET A 176 3.33 -11.83 12.38
CA MET A 176 4.42 -11.07 11.76
C MET A 176 5.74 -11.42 12.46
N VAL A 177 6.78 -11.72 11.68
CA VAL A 177 8.10 -12.08 12.22
C VAL A 177 8.92 -10.84 12.58
N GLU A 178 8.91 -9.83 11.72
CA GLU A 178 9.61 -8.57 11.94
C GLU A 178 8.70 -7.52 12.63
N GLU A 179 9.29 -6.71 13.51
CA GLU A 179 8.63 -5.55 14.11
C GLU A 179 8.66 -4.35 13.14
N VAL A 180 7.60 -4.21 12.34
CA VAL A 180 7.58 -3.26 11.20
C VAL A 180 6.76 -1.99 11.44
N GLU A 181 6.00 -1.86 12.53
CA GLU A 181 5.07 -0.74 12.74
C GLU A 181 5.77 0.63 12.63
N ALA A 182 6.93 0.78 13.28
CA ALA A 182 7.69 2.03 13.25
C ALA A 182 8.17 2.39 11.82
N ALA A 183 8.61 1.39 11.06
CA ALA A 183 9.02 1.57 9.66
C ALA A 183 7.84 1.94 8.75
N VAL A 184 6.67 1.31 8.94
CA VAL A 184 5.44 1.66 8.22
C VAL A 184 5.04 3.12 8.48
N LYS A 185 4.99 3.52 9.76
CA LYS A 185 4.65 4.91 10.13
C LYS A 185 5.66 5.89 9.55
N TYR A 186 6.94 5.56 9.58
CA TYR A 186 7.99 6.37 8.97
C TYR A 186 7.79 6.53 7.45
N GLN A 187 7.57 5.42 6.73
CA GLN A 187 7.33 5.44 5.28
C GLN A 187 6.10 6.30 4.93
N ALA A 188 5.02 6.22 5.72
CA ALA A 188 3.84 7.06 5.54
C ALA A 188 4.15 8.55 5.71
N LYS A 189 4.83 8.93 6.80
CA LYS A 189 5.27 10.32 7.04
C LYS A 189 6.14 10.86 5.91
N ARG A 190 7.10 10.05 5.45
CA ARG A 190 7.98 10.39 4.33
C ARG A 190 7.17 10.59 3.04
N THR A 191 6.24 9.69 2.73
CA THR A 191 5.37 9.79 1.54
C THR A 191 4.55 11.10 1.57
N VAL A 192 3.94 11.43 2.71
CA VAL A 192 3.20 12.69 2.90
C VAL A 192 4.12 13.90 2.73
N THR A 193 5.32 13.86 3.31
CA THR A 193 6.29 14.97 3.24
C THR A 193 6.72 15.25 1.81
N VAL A 194 7.00 14.21 1.03
CA VAL A 194 7.36 14.35 -0.40
C VAL A 194 6.16 14.89 -1.20
N ALA A 195 4.94 14.44 -0.90
CA ALA A 195 3.72 14.97 -1.51
C ALA A 195 3.52 16.46 -1.22
N GLU A 196 3.81 16.92 0.00
CA GLU A 196 3.82 18.35 0.31
C GLU A 196 4.80 19.15 -0.53
N TRP A 197 6.02 18.63 -0.74
CA TRP A 197 7.01 19.32 -1.56
C TRP A 197 6.54 19.46 -3.01
N VAL A 198 6.02 18.37 -3.59
CA VAL A 198 5.47 18.37 -4.95
C VAL A 198 4.28 19.32 -5.06
N LYS A 199 3.34 19.27 -4.10
CA LYS A 199 2.16 20.13 -4.11
C LYS A 199 2.50 21.61 -3.99
N LYS A 200 3.46 21.97 -3.12
CA LYS A 200 3.95 23.36 -2.97
C LYS A 200 4.66 23.86 -4.22
N ALA A 201 5.37 23.01 -4.95
CA ALA A 201 6.07 23.40 -6.17
C ALA A 201 5.14 23.61 -7.38
N ASN A 202 3.94 23.02 -7.35
CA ASN A 202 2.93 23.15 -8.41
C ASN A 202 1.91 24.27 -8.15
N GLN A 203 2.01 24.99 -7.03
CA GLN A 203 1.19 26.15 -6.66
C GLN A 203 1.95 27.45 -6.96
#